data_AF-A0A7Y2TUS5-F1
#
_entry.id   AF-A0A7Y2TUS5-F1
#
_cell.length_a   1.000
_cell.length_b   1.000
_cell.length_c   1.000
_cell.angle_alpha   90.00
_cell.angle_beta   90.00
_cell.angle_gamma   90.00
#
_symmetry.space_group_name_H-M   'P 1'
#
loop_
_entity.id
_entity.type
_entity.pdbx_description
1 polymer ?
#
loop_
_entity_poly.entity_id
_entity_poly.type
_entity_poly.pdbx_seq_one_letter_code
_entity_poly.pdbx_strand_id
1 'polypeptide(L)'
;MTLEILTSEMLMPVNHGFFTRRGGASSGVFEGLNCGHGSSDQTEIVAINRARAAQAMDVAPDQMATVHQIHSAKVVTVEEAPQTRGIEADAMVTATPGLCLSILTADC
;
A
#
# COMPACT_ATOMS: atom_id res chain seq x y z
N MET A 1 -7.19 -1.55 -17.78
CA MET A 1 -6.50 -2.81 -17.43
C MET A 1 -6.85 -3.14 -15.99
N THR A 2 -7.16 -4.40 -15.70
CA THR A 2 -7.56 -4.84 -14.34
C THR A 2 -6.32 -5.06 -13.47
N LEU A 3 -6.42 -4.78 -12.17
CA LEU A 3 -5.38 -5.13 -11.20
C LEU A 3 -5.23 -6.64 -11.11
N GLU A 4 -4.00 -7.12 -10.95
CA GLU A 4 -3.70 -8.50 -10.58
C GLU A 4 -3.33 -8.53 -9.11
N ILE A 5 -4.14 -9.21 -8.31
CA ILE A 5 -4.05 -9.24 -6.86
C ILE A 5 -3.91 -10.70 -6.44
N LEU A 6 -2.79 -11.03 -5.80
CA LEU A 6 -2.58 -12.35 -5.23
C LEU A 6 -3.13 -12.38 -3.82
N THR A 7 -3.84 -13.44 -3.46
CA THR A 7 -4.42 -13.64 -2.13
C THR A 7 -4.08 -15.04 -1.61
N SER A 8 -4.29 -15.25 -0.31
CA SER A 8 -4.05 -16.52 0.38
C SER A 8 -5.29 -16.94 1.17
N GLU A 9 -5.71 -18.19 0.98
CA GLU A 9 -6.83 -18.77 1.73
C GLU A 9 -6.59 -18.78 3.25
N MET A 10 -5.32 -18.81 3.67
CA MET A 10 -4.94 -18.80 5.10
C MET A 10 -5.27 -17.50 5.82
N LEU A 11 -5.49 -16.41 5.08
CA LEU A 11 -5.79 -15.09 5.63
C LEU A 11 -7.30 -14.78 5.60
N MET A 12 -8.13 -15.68 5.11
CA MET A 12 -9.58 -15.51 5.19
C MET A 12 -10.07 -15.51 6.64
N PRO A 13 -11.08 -14.68 6.99
CA PRO A 13 -11.90 -13.84 6.10
C PRO A 13 -11.37 -12.39 5.95
N VAL A 14 -10.11 -12.11 6.28
CA VAL A 14 -9.56 -10.75 6.24
C VAL A 14 -9.32 -10.32 4.78
N ASN A 15 -9.82 -9.13 4.42
CA ASN A 15 -9.52 -8.55 3.11
C ASN A 15 -8.04 -8.18 3.03
N HIS A 16 -7.34 -8.71 2.04
CA HIS A 16 -5.90 -8.54 1.87
C HIS A 16 -5.51 -8.73 0.40
N GLY A 17 -4.31 -8.31 0.05
CA GLY A 17 -3.77 -8.54 -1.29
C GLY A 17 -2.26 -8.28 -1.37
N PHE A 18 -1.57 -9.16 -2.08
CA PHE A 18 -0.22 -8.93 -2.58
C PHE A 18 -0.33 -8.48 -4.03
N PHE A 19 -0.21 -7.17 -4.25
CA PHE A 19 -0.39 -6.56 -5.56
C PHE A 19 0.83 -6.83 -6.44
N THR A 20 0.58 -7.17 -7.70
CA THR A 20 1.65 -7.19 -8.72
C THR A 20 1.77 -5.83 -9.39
N ARG A 21 2.75 -5.66 -10.28
CA ARG A 21 2.86 -4.43 -11.08
C ARG A 21 1.71 -4.24 -12.07
N ARG A 22 0.89 -5.25 -12.37
CA ARG A 22 -0.10 -5.14 -13.47
C ARG A 22 -1.30 -4.28 -13.07
N GLY A 23 -1.83 -3.53 -14.03
CA GLY A 23 -3.08 -2.77 -13.88
C GLY A 23 -2.92 -1.33 -13.33
N GLY A 24 -1.69 -0.87 -13.10
CA GLY A 24 -1.44 0.53 -12.77
C GLY A 24 -1.34 1.46 -13.99
N ALA A 25 -0.97 2.71 -13.73
CA ALA A 25 -0.95 3.81 -14.70
C ALA A 25 0.46 4.37 -14.95
N SER A 26 1.46 3.92 -14.20
CA SER A 26 2.86 4.33 -14.39
C SER A 26 3.42 3.80 -15.72
N SER A 27 4.48 4.43 -16.20
CA SER A 27 5.14 4.10 -17.47
C SER A 27 6.67 4.01 -17.31
N GLY A 28 7.37 3.57 -18.36
CA GLY A 28 8.83 3.44 -18.36
C GLY A 28 9.32 2.45 -17.30
N VAL A 29 10.35 2.82 -16.53
CA VAL A 29 10.89 1.95 -15.47
C VAL A 29 9.88 1.61 -14.39
N PHE A 30 8.84 2.45 -14.21
CA PHE A 30 7.76 2.27 -13.26
C PHE A 30 6.53 1.58 -13.86
N GLU A 31 6.58 1.14 -15.12
CA GLU A 31 5.40 0.67 -15.87
C GLU A 31 4.50 -0.24 -15.03
N GLY A 32 3.25 0.17 -14.84
CA GLY A 32 2.28 -0.52 -14.01
C GLY A 32 1.93 0.18 -12.71
N LEU A 33 1.80 -0.59 -11.63
CA LEU A 33 1.22 -0.19 -10.34
C LEU A 33 2.28 0.26 -9.32
N ASN A 34 3.05 1.29 -9.66
CA ASN A 34 3.98 1.88 -8.72
C ASN A 34 3.23 2.69 -7.64
N CYS A 35 3.32 2.24 -6.38
CA CYS A 35 2.72 2.89 -5.21
C CYS A 35 3.76 3.63 -4.33
N GLY A 36 5.01 3.73 -4.80
CA GLY A 36 6.14 4.28 -4.06
C GLY A 36 6.21 5.81 -4.09
N HIS A 37 5.76 6.45 -3.01
CA HIS A 37 5.86 7.90 -2.83
C HIS A 37 7.28 8.47 -2.89
N GLY A 38 8.30 7.66 -2.55
CA GLY A 38 9.70 8.06 -2.59
C GLY A 38 10.40 7.78 -3.92
N SER A 39 9.69 7.22 -4.91
CA SER A 39 10.24 6.97 -6.24
C SER A 39 10.36 8.26 -7.05
N SER A 40 11.14 8.22 -8.14
CA SER A 40 11.23 9.33 -9.11
C SER A 40 10.12 9.31 -10.17
N ASP A 41 8.99 8.66 -9.88
CA ASP A 41 7.82 8.63 -10.75
C ASP A 41 6.99 9.91 -10.59
N GLN A 42 5.99 10.09 -11.45
CA GLN A 42 5.06 11.21 -11.36
C GLN A 42 4.15 11.05 -10.13
N THR A 43 4.16 12.03 -9.23
CA THR A 43 3.39 12.02 -7.98
C THR A 43 1.90 11.77 -8.21
N GLU A 44 1.32 12.35 -9.26
CA GLU A 44 -0.08 12.20 -9.63
C GLU A 44 -0.40 10.76 -10.06
N ILE A 45 0.53 10.11 -10.76
CA ILE A 45 0.37 8.73 -11.21
C ILE A 45 0.51 7.76 -10.03
N VAL A 46 1.45 8.01 -9.12
CA VAL A 46 1.56 7.25 -7.86
C VAL A 46 0.29 7.39 -7.03
N ALA A 47 -0.29 8.59 -6.94
CA ALA A 47 -1.55 8.81 -6.25
C ALA A 47 -2.72 8.01 -6.88
N ILE A 48 -2.80 7.97 -8.22
CA ILE A 48 -3.78 7.15 -8.95
C ILE A 48 -3.60 5.66 -8.64
N ASN A 49 -2.37 5.15 -8.68
CA ASN A 49 -2.08 3.74 -8.39
C ASN A 49 -2.46 3.37 -6.96
N ARG A 50 -2.16 4.23 -6.00
CA ARG A 50 -2.56 4.05 -4.60
C ARG A 50 -4.07 4.09 -4.42
N ALA A 51 -4.77 5.00 -5.08
CA ALA A 51 -6.24 5.03 -5.05
C ALA A 51 -6.85 3.75 -5.62
N ARG A 52 -6.26 3.17 -6.68
CA ARG A 52 -6.68 1.87 -7.21
C ARG A 52 -6.46 0.73 -6.22
N ALA A 53 -5.31 0.70 -5.56
CA ALA A 53 -5.02 -0.31 -4.53
C ALA A 53 -5.98 -0.21 -3.34
N ALA A 54 -6.25 1.02 -2.86
CA ALA A 54 -7.22 1.27 -1.79
C ALA A 54 -8.64 0.83 -2.18
N GLN A 55 -9.09 1.18 -3.39
CA GLN A 55 -10.38 0.75 -3.92
C GLN A 55 -10.50 -0.77 -3.98
N ALA A 56 -9.45 -1.48 -4.39
CA ALA A 56 -9.44 -2.93 -4.44
C ALA A 56 -9.51 -3.60 -3.06
N MET A 57 -9.13 -2.87 -2.00
CA MET A 57 -9.25 -3.30 -0.60
C MET A 57 -10.53 -2.78 0.06
N ASP A 58 -11.47 -2.25 -0.72
CA ASP A 58 -12.75 -1.69 -0.25
C ASP A 58 -12.60 -0.59 0.81
N VAL A 59 -11.52 0.21 0.72
CA VAL A 59 -11.29 1.36 1.60
C VAL A 59 -11.15 2.66 0.79
N ALA A 60 -11.45 3.79 1.43
CA ALA A 60 -11.17 5.09 0.84
C ALA A 60 -9.64 5.32 0.76
N PRO A 61 -9.13 6.08 -0.23
CA PRO A 61 -7.69 6.30 -0.40
C PRO A 61 -6.97 6.87 0.83
N ASP A 62 -7.67 7.64 1.65
CA ASP A 62 -7.19 8.25 2.89
C ASP A 62 -7.24 7.30 4.10
N GLN A 63 -7.84 6.12 3.96
CA GLN A 63 -7.87 5.04 4.96
C GLN A 63 -6.76 3.98 4.75
N MET A 64 -5.93 4.15 3.72
CA MET A 64 -4.78 3.29 3.46
C MET A 64 -3.51 3.84 4.14
N ALA A 65 -3.16 3.28 5.28
CA ALA A 65 -1.99 3.65 6.06
C ALA A 65 -0.69 3.13 5.43
N THR A 66 0.36 3.94 5.54
CA THR A 66 1.74 3.61 5.16
C THR A 66 2.71 4.20 6.15
N VAL A 67 3.91 3.65 6.23
CA VAL A 67 5.04 4.18 7.00
C VAL A 67 6.19 4.59 6.08
N HIS A 68 7.14 5.36 6.61
CA HIS A 68 8.44 5.55 6.00
C HIS A 68 9.34 4.36 6.38
N GLN A 69 9.46 3.39 5.47
CA GLN A 69 10.25 2.18 5.68
C GLN A 69 11.76 2.49 5.72
N ILE A 70 12.46 1.97 6.73
CA ILE A 70 13.89 2.23 7.00
C ILE A 70 14.70 0.95 7.23
N HIS A 71 14.17 -0.22 6.85
CA HIS A 71 14.80 -1.54 7.03
C HIS A 71 15.14 -1.86 8.49
N SER A 72 14.21 -1.55 9.38
CA SER A 72 14.29 -1.78 10.83
C SER A 72 13.34 -2.87 11.31
N ALA A 73 13.38 -3.17 12.60
CA ALA A 73 12.39 -4.01 13.28
C ALA A 73 11.31 -3.17 14.00
N LYS A 74 11.21 -1.86 13.71
CA LYS A 74 10.23 -0.98 14.38
C LYS A 74 8.82 -1.28 13.90
N VAL A 75 7.91 -1.40 14.87
CA VAL A 75 6.47 -1.60 14.65
C VAL A 75 5.72 -0.39 15.21
N VAL A 76 4.73 0.11 14.48
CA VAL A 76 3.83 1.18 14.95
C VAL A 76 2.38 0.68 15.05
N THR A 77 1.70 1.06 16.14
CA THR A 77 0.26 0.88 16.27
C THR A 77 -0.46 2.03 15.56
N VAL A 78 -1.33 1.69 14.61
CA VAL A 78 -2.06 2.65 13.78
C VAL A 78 -3.52 2.68 14.21
N GLU A 79 -3.97 3.85 14.67
CA GLU A 79 -5.38 4.10 14.99
C GLU A 79 -6.08 4.96 13.94
N GLU A 80 -5.31 5.68 13.11
CA GLU A 80 -5.77 6.52 12.00
C GLU A 80 -4.72 6.59 10.87
N ALA A 81 -5.16 6.57 9.60
CA ALA A 81 -4.25 6.45 8.44
C ALA A 81 -3.50 7.74 8.01
N PRO A 82 -4.09 8.95 8.02
CA PRO A 82 -3.41 10.15 7.49
C PRO A 82 -2.13 10.53 8.24
N GLN A 83 -1.99 10.11 9.50
CA GLN A 83 -0.86 10.50 10.36
C GLN A 83 0.39 9.62 10.17
N THR A 84 0.32 8.51 9.44
CA THR A 84 1.39 7.50 9.50
C THR A 84 2.52 7.68 8.49
N ARG A 85 2.31 8.41 7.38
CA ARG A 85 3.29 8.48 6.26
C ARG A 85 4.66 9.00 6.68
N GLY A 86 4.73 9.88 7.68
CA GLY A 86 5.98 10.44 8.20
C GLY A 86 6.62 9.60 9.31
N ILE A 87 5.99 8.51 9.74
CA ILE A 87 6.48 7.67 10.84
C ILE A 87 7.49 6.67 10.29
N GLU A 88 8.70 6.66 10.85
CA GLU A 88 9.72 5.66 10.56
C GLU A 88 9.40 4.32 11.23
N ALA A 89 9.02 3.33 10.43
CA ALA A 89 8.76 1.95 10.86
C ALA A 89 8.75 1.02 9.63
N ASP A 90 8.81 -0.29 9.88
CA ASP A 90 8.78 -1.31 8.82
C ASP A 90 7.66 -2.33 9.01
N ALA A 91 6.87 -2.17 10.08
CA ALA A 91 5.64 -2.89 10.29
C ALA A 91 4.59 -2.00 10.96
N MET A 92 3.33 -2.34 10.72
CA MET A 92 2.18 -1.70 11.33
C MET A 92 1.26 -2.75 11.95
N VAL A 93 0.58 -2.39 13.02
CA VAL A 93 -0.52 -3.17 13.60
C VAL A 93 -1.70 -2.25 13.85
N THR A 94 -2.91 -2.78 13.73
CA THR A 94 -4.13 -2.01 14.03
C THR A 94 -5.21 -2.94 14.58
N ALA A 95 -6.04 -2.40 15.46
CA ALA A 95 -7.31 -2.99 15.86
C ALA A 95 -8.52 -2.16 15.34
N THR A 96 -8.27 -1.08 14.58
CA THR A 96 -9.29 -0.16 14.09
C THR A 96 -9.91 -0.71 12.79
N PRO A 97 -11.21 -1.04 12.76
CA PRO A 97 -11.88 -1.46 11.54
C PRO A 97 -11.89 -0.36 10.48
N GLY A 98 -11.81 -0.74 9.20
CA GLY A 98 -11.85 0.20 8.08
C GLY A 98 -10.49 0.78 7.68
N LEU A 99 -9.43 0.50 8.42
CA LEU A 99 -8.05 0.83 8.01
C LEU A 99 -7.44 -0.28 7.17
N CYS A 100 -6.77 0.10 6.08
CA CYS A 100 -5.93 -0.79 5.30
C CYS A 100 -4.46 -0.49 5.61
N LEU A 101 -3.74 -1.46 6.18
CA LEU A 101 -2.30 -1.35 6.40
C LEU A 101 -1.56 -1.75 5.13
N SER A 102 -0.68 -0.89 4.61
CA SER A 102 0.08 -1.17 3.39
C SER A 102 1.59 -1.03 3.59
N ILE A 103 2.33 -2.04 3.13
CA ILE A 103 3.80 -2.09 3.10
C ILE A 103 4.22 -2.16 1.64
N LEU A 104 5.25 -1.39 1.27
CA LEU A 104 5.79 -1.35 -0.08
C LEU A 104 7.03 -2.24 -0.15
N THR A 105 7.08 -3.10 -1.17
CA THR A 105 8.23 -3.98 -1.42
C THR A 105 8.53 -4.04 -2.92
N ALA A 106 9.80 -4.28 -3.24
CA ALA A 106 10.30 -4.65 -4.56
C ALA A 106 11.60 -5.42 -4.29
N ASP A 107 11.51 -6.76 -4.28
CA ASP A 107 12.46 -7.71 -3.70
C ASP A 107 12.27 -7.93 -2.18
N CYS A 108 12.65 -6.95 -1.36
CA CYS A 108 12.73 -6.96 0.13
C CYS A 108 13.56 -8.08 0.79
#